data_AF-V4T999-F1
#
_entry.id   AF-V4T999-F1
#
_cell.length_a   1.000
_cell.length_b   1.000
_cell.length_c   1.000
_cell.angle_alpha   90.00
_cell.angle_beta   90.00
_cell.angle_gamma   90.00
#
_symmetry.space_group_name_H-M   'P 1'
#
loop_
_entity.id
_entity.type
_entity.pdbx_description
1 polymer ?
#
loop_
_entity_poly.entity_id
_entity_poly.type
_entity_poly.pdbx_seq_one_letter_code
_entity_poly.pdbx_strand_id
1 'polypeptide(L)'
;MPYRMQLFVDISTLLKPLADYAEILLHIKKTLSAEMSPIIVVGASYGGREVASSAPILYFDNITPSNAYYDLVSKDFREASESCYKTIKQSWAEIDKAAAGKKWTYCSLLKVQNLPLKDVSELKDYLEFMYTGAAQYDDPQEYPVNKACEGIDGDSEGTYTLGRIFSGIVALRGENSCHDVDEFFSDETLDSSWGWQTCSEMVSPIGIGKNETMFQADPFYLTEYRDSCNKSFGVVPRPHWITTYYGGHDIRVVLKRFGSNIIFSNGHRDPCSSAGVLENISDNIIAVTTKNSM
;
A
#
# COMPACT_ATOMS: atom_id res chain seq x y z
N MET A 1 -42.52 -27.12 1.52
CA MET A 1 -41.41 -26.38 2.16
C MET A 1 -40.34 -26.14 1.10
N PRO A 2 -40.21 -24.95 0.51
CA PRO A 2 -39.04 -24.64 -0.27
C PRO A 2 -37.94 -24.15 0.68
N TYR A 3 -36.77 -24.76 0.57
CA TYR A 3 -35.56 -24.34 1.28
C TYR A 3 -35.24 -22.90 0.90
N ARG A 4 -35.31 -22.01 1.89
CA ARG A 4 -34.82 -20.63 1.82
C ARG A 4 -33.30 -20.74 1.85
N MET A 5 -32.66 -20.81 0.69
CA MET A 5 -31.22 -20.63 0.58
C MET A 5 -30.97 -19.15 0.87
N GLN A 6 -30.68 -18.86 2.13
CA GLN A 6 -30.35 -17.53 2.60
C GLN A 6 -28.93 -17.24 2.10
N LEU A 7 -28.84 -16.80 0.84
CA LEU A 7 -27.65 -16.15 0.30
C LEU A 7 -27.45 -14.90 1.16
N PHE A 8 -26.60 -15.00 2.18
CA PHE A 8 -25.88 -13.84 2.69
C PHE A 8 -24.98 -13.37 1.54
N VAL A 9 -25.52 -12.53 0.66
CA VAL A 9 -24.73 -11.83 -0.35
C VAL A 9 -23.96 -10.77 0.41
N ASP A 10 -22.74 -11.12 0.82
CA ASP A 10 -21.82 -10.17 1.42
C ASP A 10 -21.50 -9.08 0.39
N ILE A 11 -21.73 -7.82 0.75
CA ILE A 11 -21.72 -6.68 -0.18
C ILE A 11 -20.29 -6.34 -0.65
N SER A 12 -19.29 -6.98 -0.05
CA SER A 12 -17.88 -6.64 -0.10
C SER A 12 -17.01 -7.52 -1.01
N THR A 13 -17.58 -8.54 -1.67
CA THR A 13 -16.84 -9.42 -2.61
C THR A 13 -16.43 -8.72 -3.91
N LEU A 14 -15.27 -9.03 -4.49
CA LEU A 14 -14.74 -8.37 -5.70
C LEU A 14 -15.66 -8.48 -6.93
N LEU A 15 -16.46 -9.53 -7.02
CA LEU A 15 -17.34 -9.78 -8.17
C LEU A 15 -18.56 -8.86 -8.19
N LYS A 16 -18.97 -8.34 -7.02
CA LYS A 16 -20.18 -7.53 -6.90
C LYS A 16 -20.00 -6.11 -7.46
N PRO A 17 -18.94 -5.35 -7.14
CA PRO A 17 -18.68 -4.05 -7.78
C PRO A 17 -18.62 -4.15 -9.32
N LEU A 18 -18.07 -5.25 -9.87
CA LEU A 18 -18.05 -5.47 -11.31
C LEU A 18 -19.46 -5.62 -11.91
N ALA A 19 -20.33 -6.37 -11.23
CA ALA A 19 -21.72 -6.53 -11.66
C ALA A 19 -22.48 -5.19 -11.55
N ASP A 20 -22.25 -4.44 -10.47
CA ASP A 20 -22.86 -3.13 -10.25
C ASP A 20 -22.42 -2.13 -11.34
N TYR A 21 -21.13 -2.09 -11.69
CA TYR A 21 -20.65 -1.27 -12.81
C TYR A 21 -21.32 -1.67 -14.12
N ALA A 22 -21.46 -2.96 -14.41
CA ALA A 22 -22.12 -3.41 -15.63
C ALA A 22 -23.59 -2.96 -15.67
N GLU A 23 -24.32 -3.07 -14.57
CA GLU A 23 -25.71 -2.61 -14.48
C GLU A 23 -25.83 -1.09 -14.66
N ILE A 24 -24.97 -0.32 -14.00
CA ILE A 24 -24.92 1.15 -14.11
C ILE A 24 -24.61 1.56 -15.56
N LEU A 25 -23.63 0.93 -16.21
CA LEU A 25 -23.27 1.25 -17.59
C LEU A 25 -24.42 0.97 -18.56
N LEU A 26 -25.13 -0.15 -18.38
CA LEU A 26 -26.33 -0.47 -19.16
C LEU A 26 -27.45 0.54 -18.92
N HIS A 27 -27.66 0.94 -17.68
CA HIS A 27 -28.66 1.94 -17.32
C HIS A 27 -28.34 3.31 -17.95
N ILE A 28 -27.10 3.79 -17.81
CA ILE A 28 -26.64 5.08 -18.37
C ILE A 28 -26.84 5.09 -19.88
N LYS A 29 -26.42 4.03 -20.58
CA LYS A 29 -26.58 3.93 -22.04
C LYS A 29 -28.04 4.06 -22.47
N LYS A 30 -28.94 3.38 -21.78
CA LYS A 30 -30.39 3.44 -22.07
C LYS A 30 -30.97 4.81 -21.76
N THR A 31 -30.64 5.38 -20.60
CA THR A 31 -31.18 6.67 -20.15
C THR A 31 -30.73 7.82 -21.04
N LEU A 32 -29.50 7.75 -21.58
CA LEU A 32 -28.93 8.79 -22.45
C LEU A 32 -29.10 8.51 -23.95
N SER A 33 -29.79 7.43 -24.35
CA SER A 33 -29.89 6.99 -25.76
C SER A 33 -28.52 6.87 -26.44
N ALA A 34 -27.56 6.29 -25.70
CA ALA A 34 -26.14 6.19 -26.05
C ALA A 34 -25.70 4.72 -26.22
N GLU A 35 -26.59 3.84 -26.66
CA GLU A 35 -26.38 2.39 -26.75
C GLU A 35 -25.13 2.02 -27.57
N MET A 36 -24.91 2.74 -28.66
CA MET A 36 -23.79 2.54 -29.59
C MET A 36 -22.49 3.25 -29.15
N SER A 37 -22.51 4.05 -28.09
CA SER A 37 -21.32 4.77 -27.65
C SER A 37 -20.30 3.80 -27.02
N PRO A 38 -19.00 3.88 -27.37
CA PRO A 38 -17.98 3.12 -26.69
C PRO A 38 -17.84 3.58 -25.24
N ILE A 39 -17.47 2.66 -24.35
CA ILE A 39 -17.12 2.94 -22.95
C ILE A 39 -15.65 2.61 -22.81
N ILE A 40 -14.91 3.47 -22.12
CA ILE A 40 -13.53 3.23 -21.71
C ILE A 40 -13.55 3.16 -20.20
N VAL A 41 -13.06 2.06 -19.63
CA VAL A 41 -12.90 1.93 -18.18
C VAL A 41 -11.51 2.45 -17.81
N VAL A 42 -11.46 3.29 -16.78
CA VAL A 42 -10.22 3.85 -16.25
C VAL A 42 -10.21 3.65 -14.76
N GLY A 43 -9.07 3.20 -14.22
CA GLY A 43 -8.89 3.10 -12.78
C GLY A 43 -7.42 3.08 -12.37
N ALA A 44 -7.19 3.29 -11.09
CA ALA A 44 -5.86 3.26 -10.50
C ALA A 44 -5.84 2.34 -9.28
N SER A 45 -4.66 1.80 -8.96
CA SER A 45 -4.46 0.88 -7.83
C SER A 45 -5.47 -0.28 -7.91
N TYR A 46 -6.22 -0.54 -6.84
CA TYR A 46 -7.29 -1.54 -6.82
C TYR A 46 -8.34 -1.34 -7.93
N GLY A 47 -8.66 -0.10 -8.28
CA GLY A 47 -9.69 0.23 -9.27
C GLY A 47 -9.26 0.01 -10.72
N GLY A 48 -7.96 -0.22 -10.98
CA GLY A 48 -7.40 -0.33 -12.33
C GLY A 48 -8.02 -1.44 -13.17
N ARG A 49 -8.85 -1.06 -14.15
CA ARG A 49 -9.44 -1.96 -15.15
C ARG A 49 -9.45 -1.26 -16.51
N GLU A 50 -8.88 -1.91 -17.52
CA GLU A 50 -8.68 -1.43 -18.91
C GLU A 50 -7.62 -0.33 -19.10
N VAL A 51 -7.76 0.86 -18.51
CA VAL A 51 -6.60 1.73 -18.21
C VAL A 51 -6.26 1.49 -16.74
N ALA A 52 -5.28 0.63 -16.51
CA ALA A 52 -4.88 0.16 -15.19
C ALA A 52 -3.60 0.88 -14.76
N SER A 53 -3.75 2.00 -14.08
CA SER A 53 -2.62 2.77 -13.55
C SER A 53 -2.19 2.23 -12.19
N SER A 54 -0.91 1.91 -12.04
CA SER A 54 -0.32 1.45 -10.77
C SER A 54 -1.09 0.29 -10.17
N ALA A 55 -1.54 -0.65 -11.01
CA ALA A 55 -2.38 -1.77 -10.60
C ALA A 55 -1.52 -3.00 -10.25
N PRO A 56 -1.37 -3.37 -8.97
CA PRO A 56 -0.46 -4.43 -8.52
C PRO A 56 -1.08 -5.83 -8.71
N ILE A 57 -1.51 -6.16 -9.93
CA ILE A 57 -2.26 -7.40 -10.22
C ILE A 57 -1.43 -8.68 -10.04
N LEU A 58 -0.11 -8.55 -9.83
CA LEU A 58 0.83 -9.65 -9.63
C LEU A 58 1.20 -9.85 -8.15
N TYR A 59 0.62 -9.11 -7.20
CA TYR A 59 0.99 -9.18 -5.78
C TYR A 59 0.20 -10.27 -5.03
N PHE A 60 0.14 -11.47 -5.60
CA PHE A 60 -0.59 -12.62 -5.04
C PHE A 60 0.26 -13.89 -5.07
N ASP A 61 -0.02 -14.81 -4.15
CA ASP A 61 0.74 -16.06 -3.96
C ASP A 61 2.26 -15.81 -3.90
N ASN A 62 3.03 -16.42 -4.80
CA ASN A 62 4.47 -16.21 -4.93
C ASN A 62 4.83 -15.69 -6.33
N ILE A 63 3.91 -14.95 -6.98
CA ILE A 63 4.14 -14.35 -8.30
C ILE A 63 5.17 -13.22 -8.20
N THR A 64 5.03 -12.37 -7.17
CA THR A 64 5.96 -11.28 -6.84
C THR A 64 6.61 -11.57 -5.48
N PRO A 65 7.92 -11.31 -5.28
CA PRO A 65 8.55 -11.43 -3.97
C PRO A 65 7.82 -10.61 -2.90
N SER A 66 7.67 -11.17 -1.69
CA SER A 66 6.89 -10.54 -0.61
C SER A 66 7.40 -9.14 -0.23
N ASN A 67 8.70 -8.91 -0.36
CA ASN A 67 9.35 -7.64 -0.02
C ASN A 67 9.48 -6.64 -1.16
N ALA A 68 8.99 -6.96 -2.37
CA ALA A 68 9.19 -6.10 -3.53
C ALA A 68 8.66 -4.66 -3.33
N TYR A 69 7.54 -4.50 -2.62
CA TYR A 69 7.01 -3.19 -2.23
C TYR A 69 8.00 -2.38 -1.38
N TYR A 70 8.43 -2.94 -0.23
CA TYR A 70 9.31 -2.24 0.71
C TYR A 70 10.74 -2.09 0.20
N ASP A 71 11.21 -2.98 -0.67
CA ASP A 71 12.46 -2.84 -1.39
C ASP A 71 12.43 -1.60 -2.28
N LEU A 72 11.31 -1.36 -2.99
CA LEU A 72 11.19 -0.20 -3.86
C LEU A 72 11.10 1.10 -3.05
N VAL A 73 10.29 1.14 -1.98
CA VAL A 73 10.27 2.27 -1.03
C VAL A 73 11.68 2.56 -0.50
N SER A 74 12.40 1.52 -0.08
CA SER A 74 13.77 1.64 0.42
C SER A 74 14.73 2.19 -0.63
N LYS A 75 14.54 1.79 -1.90
CA LYS A 75 15.32 2.28 -3.03
C LYS A 75 15.05 3.76 -3.30
N ASP A 76 13.80 4.21 -3.27
CA ASP A 76 13.46 5.64 -3.47
C ASP A 76 14.13 6.54 -2.44
N PHE A 77 14.05 6.17 -1.15
CA PHE A 77 14.73 6.91 -0.08
C PHE A 77 16.25 6.88 -0.22
N ARG A 78 16.81 5.76 -0.66
CA ARG A 78 18.25 5.62 -0.89
C ARG A 78 18.75 6.47 -2.05
N GLU A 79 17.98 6.55 -3.13
CA GLU A 79 18.27 7.40 -4.29
C GLU A 79 18.13 8.88 -3.94
N ALA A 80 17.19 9.25 -3.07
CA ALA A 80 17.08 10.61 -2.54
C ALA A 80 18.27 10.96 -1.62
N SER A 81 18.63 10.08 -0.68
CA SER A 81 19.85 10.21 0.12
C SER A 81 20.26 8.92 0.84
N GLU A 82 21.52 8.50 0.62
CA GLU A 82 22.11 7.36 1.34
C GLU A 82 22.23 7.64 2.86
N SER A 83 22.41 8.91 3.26
CA SER A 83 22.46 9.31 4.68
C SER A 83 21.09 9.17 5.32
N CYS A 84 20.05 9.66 4.66
CA CYS A 84 18.66 9.52 5.06
C CYS A 84 18.28 8.04 5.24
N TYR A 85 18.51 7.21 4.20
CA TYR A 85 18.28 5.76 4.24
C TYR A 85 18.96 5.09 5.44
N LYS A 86 20.25 5.39 5.69
CA LYS A 86 20.99 4.83 6.82
C LYS A 86 20.45 5.30 8.17
N THR A 87 20.02 6.55 8.25
CA THR A 87 19.48 7.15 9.48
C THR A 87 18.14 6.50 9.85
N ILE A 88 17.24 6.31 8.87
CA ILE A 88 15.98 5.55 9.05
C ILE A 88 16.28 4.12 9.47
N LYS A 89 17.18 3.42 8.78
CA LYS A 89 17.52 2.03 9.12
C LYS A 89 18.09 1.88 10.54
N GLN A 90 18.85 2.86 11.00
CA GLN A 90 19.43 2.86 12.35
C GLN A 90 18.41 3.27 13.42
N SER A 91 17.42 4.10 13.08
CA SER A 91 16.51 4.68 14.07
C SER A 91 15.67 3.63 14.78
N TRP A 92 15.33 2.53 14.12
CA TRP A 92 14.50 1.48 14.72
C TRP A 92 15.09 0.89 16.00
N ALA A 93 16.37 0.56 15.99
CA ALA A 93 17.06 0.05 17.18
C ALA A 93 17.19 1.13 18.26
N GLU A 94 17.32 2.40 17.87
CA GLU A 94 17.35 3.53 18.80
C GLU A 94 15.98 3.81 19.42
N ILE A 95 14.89 3.61 18.68
CA ILE A 95 13.51 3.65 19.18
C ILE A 95 13.32 2.55 20.22
N ASP A 96 13.76 1.33 19.96
CA ASP A 96 13.68 0.21 20.90
C ASP A 96 14.47 0.46 22.20
N LYS A 97 15.71 0.95 22.06
CA LYS A 97 16.55 1.33 23.21
C LYS A 97 15.95 2.47 24.01
N ALA A 98 15.39 3.48 23.34
CA ALA A 98 14.69 4.54 23.99
C ALA A 98 13.50 3.92 24.74
N ALA A 99 12.59 3.20 24.10
CA ALA A 99 11.42 2.61 24.73
C ALA A 99 11.72 1.73 25.98
N ALA A 100 12.87 1.06 26.02
CA ALA A 100 13.29 0.21 27.14
C ALA A 100 13.43 0.97 28.48
N GLY A 101 12.42 0.86 29.35
CA GLY A 101 12.53 1.19 30.77
C GLY A 101 12.00 2.56 31.23
N LYS A 102 11.19 3.27 30.43
CA LYS A 102 10.42 4.45 30.90
C LYS A 102 9.02 4.49 30.30
N LYS A 103 8.15 5.34 30.86
CA LYS A 103 6.95 5.83 30.16
C LYS A 103 7.43 6.87 29.15
N TRP A 104 7.28 6.58 27.87
CA TRP A 104 7.63 7.48 26.78
C TRP A 104 6.35 8.01 26.15
N THR A 105 6.39 9.25 25.69
CA THR A 105 5.49 9.75 24.66
C THR A 105 6.32 10.05 23.43
N TYR A 106 5.80 9.83 22.22
CA TYR A 106 6.45 10.20 20.96
C TYR A 106 7.05 11.62 21.05
N CYS A 107 6.29 12.55 21.62
CA CYS A 107 6.66 13.95 21.80
C CYS A 107 7.61 14.24 22.97
N SER A 108 7.86 13.29 23.90
CA SER A 108 8.82 13.49 25.01
C SER A 108 10.28 13.49 24.56
N LEU A 109 10.57 12.92 23.38
CA LEU A 109 11.85 13.10 22.69
C LEU A 109 11.93 14.44 21.92
N LEU A 110 10.80 15.18 21.80
CA LEU A 110 10.56 16.28 20.85
C LEU A 110 10.25 17.64 21.51
N LYS A 111 10.29 17.75 22.85
CA LYS A 111 10.03 18.98 23.62
C LYS A 111 8.69 19.71 23.33
N VAL A 112 7.60 19.00 23.01
CA VAL A 112 6.22 19.56 22.96
C VAL A 112 5.22 18.57 23.60
N GLN A 113 4.09 19.06 24.12
CA GLN A 113 3.18 18.34 25.04
C GLN A 113 2.63 16.98 24.54
N ASN A 114 2.86 15.96 25.36
CA ASN A 114 2.15 14.69 25.62
C ASN A 114 1.07 14.18 24.62
N LEU A 115 1.48 13.34 23.67
CA LEU A 115 0.63 12.28 23.09
C LEU A 115 0.86 10.95 23.85
N PRO A 116 -0.14 10.36 24.50
CA PRO A 116 0.01 9.04 25.13
C PRO A 116 -0.02 7.92 24.08
N LEU A 117 1.14 7.43 23.64
CA LEU A 117 1.22 6.16 22.92
C LEU A 117 0.94 5.00 23.89
N LYS A 118 0.24 3.95 23.43
CA LYS A 118 -0.01 2.74 24.23
C LYS A 118 1.19 1.80 24.19
N ASP A 119 1.88 1.72 23.05
CA ASP A 119 3.03 0.86 22.83
C ASP A 119 4.04 1.46 21.83
N VAL A 120 5.29 0.99 21.85
CA VAL A 120 6.33 1.42 20.89
C VAL A 120 6.02 0.99 19.45
N SER A 121 5.25 -0.09 19.27
CA SER A 121 4.76 -0.54 17.97
C SER A 121 3.93 0.52 17.25
N GLU A 122 3.03 1.23 17.94
CA GLU A 122 2.21 2.29 17.33
C GLU A 122 3.07 3.40 16.68
N LEU A 123 4.20 3.74 17.29
CA LEU A 123 5.16 4.68 16.70
C LEU A 123 5.83 4.11 15.47
N LYS A 124 6.25 2.84 15.53
CA LYS A 124 6.94 2.21 14.42
C LYS A 124 6.02 2.06 13.20
N ASP A 125 4.78 1.64 13.44
CA ASP A 125 3.75 1.51 12.41
C ASP A 125 3.44 2.88 11.79
N TYR A 126 3.35 3.94 12.61
CA TYR A 126 3.18 5.31 12.12
C TYR A 126 4.34 5.75 11.22
N LEU A 127 5.59 5.55 11.65
CA LEU A 127 6.76 5.91 10.86
C LEU A 127 6.83 5.11 9.56
N GLU A 128 6.53 3.82 9.63
CA GLU A 128 6.47 2.95 8.47
C GLU A 128 5.46 3.47 7.45
N PHE A 129 4.23 3.75 7.88
CA PHE A 129 3.18 4.33 7.05
C PHE A 129 3.60 5.68 6.45
N MET A 130 4.26 6.53 7.22
CA MET A 130 4.75 7.82 6.74
C MET A 130 5.76 7.67 5.59
N TYR A 131 6.69 6.72 5.70
CA TYR A 131 7.69 6.50 4.65
C TYR A 131 7.10 5.80 3.42
N THR A 132 6.24 4.81 3.60
CA THR A 132 5.57 4.12 2.47
C THR A 132 4.62 5.07 1.74
N GLY A 133 3.85 5.89 2.48
CA GLY A 133 3.01 6.94 1.93
C GLY A 133 3.81 8.01 1.18
N ALA A 134 4.94 8.47 1.72
CA ALA A 134 5.82 9.40 1.02
C ALA A 134 6.30 8.83 -0.32
N ALA A 135 6.72 7.56 -0.39
CA ALA A 135 7.14 6.94 -1.64
C ALA A 135 5.97 6.74 -2.62
N GLN A 136 4.82 6.24 -2.14
CA GLN A 136 3.66 5.98 -2.98
C GLN A 136 3.06 7.24 -3.59
N TYR A 137 3.14 8.37 -2.89
CA TYR A 137 2.66 9.67 -3.34
C TYR A 137 3.80 10.63 -3.66
N ASP A 138 4.93 10.13 -4.17
CA ASP A 138 6.11 10.95 -4.50
C ASP A 138 5.94 11.78 -5.78
N ASP A 139 4.95 12.67 -5.76
CA ASP A 139 4.61 13.49 -6.91
C ASP A 139 5.68 14.57 -7.18
N PRO A 140 5.93 14.93 -8.45
CA PRO A 140 6.97 15.90 -8.81
C PRO A 140 6.71 17.36 -8.38
N GLN A 141 5.58 17.69 -7.76
CA GLN A 141 5.32 19.04 -7.23
C GLN A 141 5.80 19.10 -5.77
N GLU A 142 5.53 18.06 -4.99
CA GLU A 142 5.82 18.04 -3.56
C GLU A 142 7.11 17.28 -3.20
N TYR A 143 7.56 16.30 -4.00
CA TYR A 143 8.69 15.41 -3.73
C TYR A 143 8.80 14.99 -2.24
N PRO A 144 7.75 14.39 -1.65
CA PRO A 144 7.73 14.03 -0.23
C PRO A 144 8.93 13.17 0.21
N VAL A 145 9.43 12.24 -0.62
CA VAL A 145 10.64 11.48 -0.27
C VAL A 145 11.84 12.40 -0.08
N ASN A 146 12.05 13.35 -0.99
CA ASN A 146 13.12 14.34 -0.89
C ASN A 146 12.93 15.24 0.33
N LYS A 147 11.72 15.75 0.58
CA LYS A 147 11.42 16.58 1.75
C LYS A 147 11.74 15.87 3.06
N ALA A 148 11.35 14.60 3.18
CA ALA A 148 11.66 13.79 4.36
C ALA A 148 13.17 13.69 4.56
N CYS A 149 13.91 13.39 3.49
CA CYS A 149 15.35 13.24 3.54
C CYS A 149 16.09 14.56 3.78
N GLU A 150 15.65 15.67 3.21
CA GLU A 150 16.18 17.00 3.49
C GLU A 150 16.00 17.39 4.97
N GLY A 151 14.85 17.06 5.56
CA GLY A 151 14.63 17.23 7.00
C GLY A 151 15.57 16.36 7.85
N ILE A 152 15.76 15.10 7.46
CA ILE A 152 16.66 14.16 8.16
C ILE A 152 18.13 14.58 8.04
N ASP A 153 18.56 15.05 6.87
CA ASP A 153 19.95 15.40 6.59
C ASP A 153 20.32 16.84 6.96
N GLY A 154 19.34 17.74 7.05
CA GLY A 154 19.55 19.16 7.37
C GLY A 154 19.89 19.44 8.84
N ASP A 155 19.71 18.46 9.73
CA ASP A 155 20.07 18.60 11.14
C ASP A 155 21.60 18.58 11.35
N SER A 156 22.09 19.44 12.24
CA SER A 156 23.52 19.61 12.51
C SER A 156 24.22 18.31 12.94
N GLU A 157 25.49 18.14 12.55
CA GLU A 157 26.37 17.09 13.07
C GLU A 157 26.40 17.14 14.61
N GLY A 158 25.70 16.22 15.26
CA GLY A 158 25.53 16.17 16.72
C GLY A 158 24.09 15.95 17.19
N THR A 159 23.09 16.14 16.32
CA THR A 159 21.71 15.74 16.61
C THR A 159 21.61 14.21 16.67
N TYR A 160 21.08 13.67 17.77
CA TYR A 160 20.88 12.22 17.94
C TYR A 160 19.94 11.69 16.84
N THR A 161 20.12 10.44 16.39
CA THR A 161 19.35 9.80 15.31
C THR A 161 17.84 10.08 15.37
N LEU A 162 17.24 9.99 16.56
CA LEU A 162 15.81 10.24 16.77
C LEU A 162 15.38 11.69 16.52
N GLY A 163 16.26 12.66 16.77
CA GLY A 163 16.01 14.07 16.43
C GLY A 163 15.97 14.30 14.92
N ARG A 164 16.87 13.63 14.18
CA ARG A 164 16.87 13.69 12.71
C ARG A 164 15.61 13.10 12.10
N ILE A 165 15.15 11.97 12.62
CA ILE A 165 13.87 11.35 12.22
C ILE A 165 12.71 12.32 12.43
N PHE A 166 12.70 13.02 13.56
CA PHE A 166 11.68 14.02 13.82
C PHE A 166 11.70 15.17 12.82
N SER A 167 12.87 15.71 12.51
CA SER A 167 13.02 16.78 11.52
C SER A 167 12.49 16.36 10.14
N GLY A 168 12.68 15.09 9.75
CA GLY A 168 12.05 14.52 8.55
C GLY A 168 10.52 14.52 8.60
N ILE A 169 9.94 14.17 9.74
CA ILE A 169 8.47 14.15 9.91
C ILE A 169 7.88 15.56 9.91
N VAL A 170 8.55 16.52 10.55
CA VAL A 170 8.17 17.93 10.49
C VAL A 170 8.24 18.45 9.05
N ALA A 171 9.26 18.07 8.29
CA ALA A 171 9.36 18.43 6.88
C ALA A 171 8.21 17.84 6.03
N LEU A 172 7.72 16.65 6.37
CA LEU A 172 6.60 15.99 5.67
C LEU A 172 5.22 16.50 6.08
N ARG A 173 4.98 16.72 7.38
CA ARG A 173 3.64 16.93 7.96
C ARG A 173 3.45 18.29 8.61
N GLY A 174 4.49 19.12 8.63
CA GLY A 174 4.52 20.40 9.32
C GLY A 174 4.74 20.28 10.82
N GLU A 175 4.75 21.43 11.49
CA GLU A 175 5.08 21.54 12.93
C GLU A 175 4.03 20.90 13.87
N ASN A 176 2.80 20.71 13.40
CA ASN A 176 1.71 20.09 14.16
C ASN A 176 1.67 18.55 14.08
N SER A 177 2.68 17.92 13.45
CA SER A 177 2.78 16.47 13.26
C SER A 177 2.83 15.66 14.58
N CYS A 178 3.01 16.34 15.70
CA CYS A 178 3.02 15.81 17.07
C CYS A 178 1.63 15.68 17.73
N HIS A 179 0.52 15.93 17.04
CA HIS A 179 -0.81 15.96 17.66
C HIS A 179 -1.79 14.90 17.15
N ASP A 180 -1.43 14.18 16.08
CA ASP A 180 -2.35 13.24 15.45
C ASP A 180 -1.62 12.04 14.84
N VAL A 181 -1.29 11.06 15.69
CA VAL A 181 -0.87 9.71 15.25
C VAL A 181 -2.08 8.79 15.09
N ASP A 182 -3.22 9.16 15.66
CA ASP A 182 -4.47 8.39 15.67
C ASP A 182 -5.27 8.54 14.37
N GLU A 183 -5.05 9.60 13.57
CA GLU A 183 -5.66 9.82 12.25
C GLU A 183 -5.59 8.57 11.36
N PHE A 184 -4.51 7.80 11.47
CA PHE A 184 -4.24 6.63 10.62
C PHE A 184 -4.61 5.28 11.23
N PHE A 185 -4.84 5.21 12.54
CA PHE A 185 -5.20 3.99 13.26
C PHE A 185 -6.60 4.05 13.88
N SER A 186 -7.44 4.97 13.41
CA SER A 186 -8.83 5.04 13.86
C SER A 186 -9.55 3.70 13.64
N ASP A 187 -10.45 3.33 14.55
CA ASP A 187 -11.27 2.11 14.41
C ASP A 187 -12.01 2.07 13.05
N GLU A 188 -12.31 3.22 12.43
CA GLU A 188 -12.88 3.32 11.08
C GLU A 188 -11.93 2.83 9.97
N THR A 189 -10.61 2.99 10.13
CA THR A 189 -9.61 2.46 9.19
C THR A 189 -9.36 0.96 9.40
N LEU A 190 -9.35 0.51 10.66
CA LEU A 190 -9.13 -0.89 11.05
C LEU A 190 -10.35 -1.80 10.81
N ASP A 191 -11.56 -1.25 10.88
CA ASP A 191 -12.82 -1.93 10.54
C ASP A 191 -13.35 -1.48 9.14
N SER A 192 -12.42 -1.08 8.26
CA SER A 192 -12.76 -0.56 6.94
C SER A 192 -13.19 -1.67 5.97
N SER A 193 -14.01 -1.30 4.98
CA SER A 193 -14.37 -2.21 3.87
C SER A 193 -13.15 -2.74 3.12
N TRP A 194 -12.04 -1.98 3.11
CA TRP A 194 -10.76 -2.41 2.54
C TRP A 194 -10.06 -3.47 3.42
N GLY A 195 -10.05 -3.27 4.74
CA GLY A 195 -9.60 -4.27 5.71
C GLY A 195 -10.32 -5.60 5.51
N TRP A 196 -11.65 -5.57 5.37
CA TRP A 196 -12.43 -6.76 5.07
C TRP A 196 -12.06 -7.39 3.72
N GLN A 197 -11.87 -6.58 2.66
CA GLN A 197 -11.53 -7.08 1.32
C GLN A 197 -10.18 -7.80 1.29
N THR A 198 -9.16 -7.22 1.92
CA THR A 198 -7.84 -7.85 2.04
C THR A 198 -7.89 -9.11 2.90
N CYS A 199 -8.64 -9.08 4.01
CA CYS A 199 -8.83 -10.24 4.89
C CYS A 199 -9.67 -11.37 4.30
N SER A 200 -10.35 -11.18 3.18
CA SER A 200 -11.22 -12.19 2.57
C SER A 200 -10.69 -12.72 1.25
N GLU A 201 -10.50 -11.84 0.26
CA GLU A 201 -10.22 -12.21 -1.13
C GLU A 201 -8.90 -11.62 -1.64
N MET A 202 -8.54 -10.40 -1.24
CA MET A 202 -7.34 -9.70 -1.70
C MET A 202 -6.12 -9.95 -0.80
N VAL A 203 -5.79 -11.22 -0.60
CA VAL A 203 -4.66 -11.60 0.25
C VAL A 203 -3.34 -11.35 -0.49
N SER A 204 -2.77 -10.17 -0.28
CA SER A 204 -1.47 -9.78 -0.85
C SER A 204 -0.37 -10.07 0.17
N PRO A 205 0.59 -10.97 -0.11
CA PRO A 205 1.61 -11.40 0.85
C PRO A 205 2.76 -10.38 0.93
N ILE A 206 2.44 -9.11 1.16
CA ILE A 206 3.41 -8.05 1.37
C ILE A 206 4.05 -8.26 2.75
N GLY A 207 5.38 -8.22 2.82
CA GLY A 207 6.10 -8.26 4.09
C GLY A 207 7.53 -7.80 3.94
N ILE A 208 8.24 -7.62 5.06
CA ILE A 208 9.57 -7.00 5.09
C ILE A 208 10.64 -8.06 5.38
N GLY A 209 11.59 -8.20 4.45
CA GLY A 209 12.72 -9.13 4.57
C GLY A 209 13.73 -8.72 5.64
N LYS A 210 14.61 -9.64 6.05
CA LYS A 210 15.49 -9.43 7.23
C LYS A 210 16.58 -8.36 7.09
N ASN A 211 17.06 -8.05 5.89
CA ASN A 211 18.23 -7.16 5.71
C ASN A 211 18.20 -6.28 4.45
N GLU A 212 17.17 -6.37 3.63
CA GLU A 212 17.15 -5.81 2.27
C GLU A 212 16.60 -4.38 2.25
N THR A 213 15.77 -4.02 3.23
CA THR A 213 15.06 -2.74 3.31
C THR A 213 15.66 -1.79 4.37
N MET A 214 15.16 -0.55 4.41
CA MET A 214 15.42 0.40 5.51
C MET A 214 14.53 0.18 6.72
N PHE A 215 13.59 -0.76 6.67
CA PHE A 215 12.58 -1.03 7.71
C PHE A 215 13.03 -2.17 8.64
N GLN A 216 12.28 -2.40 9.72
CA GLN A 216 12.46 -3.60 10.54
C GLN A 216 11.91 -4.83 9.83
N ALA A 217 12.51 -5.99 10.09
CA ALA A 217 12.05 -7.25 9.51
C ALA A 217 10.65 -7.59 10.05
N ASP A 218 9.69 -7.71 9.14
CA ASP A 218 8.31 -8.12 9.41
C ASP A 218 7.80 -9.01 8.27
N PRO A 219 8.31 -10.25 8.15
CA PRO A 219 7.98 -11.13 7.05
C PRO A 219 6.51 -11.58 7.11
N PHE A 220 5.87 -11.67 5.95
CA PHE A 220 4.48 -12.11 5.85
C PHE A 220 4.32 -13.59 6.25
N TYR A 221 3.50 -13.85 7.26
CA TYR A 221 3.08 -15.20 7.64
C TYR A 221 1.58 -15.37 7.48
N LEU A 222 1.16 -16.24 6.56
CA LEU A 222 -0.25 -16.51 6.28
C LEU A 222 -1.04 -16.97 7.53
N THR A 223 -0.38 -17.69 8.45
CA THR A 223 -1.01 -18.13 9.70
C THR A 223 -1.36 -16.96 10.62
N GLU A 224 -0.44 -16.01 10.78
CA GLU A 224 -0.65 -14.82 11.61
C GLU A 224 -1.67 -13.88 10.95
N TYR A 225 -1.58 -13.73 9.63
CA TYR A 225 -2.56 -12.98 8.84
C TYR A 225 -3.98 -13.53 8.99
N ARG A 226 -4.15 -14.86 8.87
CA ARG A 226 -5.44 -15.53 9.07
C ARG A 226 -5.99 -15.28 10.48
N ASP A 227 -5.15 -15.41 11.49
CA ASP A 227 -5.60 -15.27 12.87
C ASP A 227 -6.01 -13.81 13.18
N SER A 228 -5.29 -12.83 12.62
CA SER A 228 -5.66 -11.40 12.67
C SER A 228 -6.99 -11.13 11.96
N CYS A 229 -7.17 -11.61 10.72
CA CYS A 229 -8.39 -11.42 9.97
C CYS A 229 -9.63 -12.08 10.61
N ASN A 230 -9.45 -13.26 11.20
CA ASN A 230 -10.52 -13.92 11.94
C ASN A 230 -10.88 -13.15 13.21
N LYS A 231 -9.90 -12.53 13.88
CA LYS A 231 -10.13 -11.71 15.07
C LYS A 231 -10.85 -10.40 14.75
N SER A 232 -10.46 -9.72 13.67
CA SER A 232 -11.02 -8.40 13.31
C SER A 232 -12.38 -8.51 12.61
N PHE A 233 -12.52 -9.44 11.65
CA PHE A 233 -13.69 -9.50 10.77
C PHE A 233 -14.47 -10.82 10.85
N GLY A 234 -13.99 -11.81 11.60
CA GLY A 234 -14.63 -13.14 11.66
C GLY A 234 -14.58 -13.91 10.33
N VAL A 235 -13.65 -13.56 9.44
CA VAL A 235 -13.48 -14.19 8.13
C VAL A 235 -12.18 -15.00 8.08
N VAL A 236 -12.18 -16.03 7.23
CA VAL A 236 -10.97 -16.79 6.90
C VAL A 236 -10.50 -16.36 5.51
N PRO A 237 -9.28 -15.80 5.38
CA PRO A 237 -8.75 -15.38 4.09
C PRO A 237 -8.66 -16.54 3.09
N ARG A 238 -8.95 -16.25 1.82
CA ARG A 238 -8.87 -17.20 0.69
C ARG A 238 -7.71 -16.81 -0.23
N PRO A 239 -6.45 -17.14 0.12
CA PRO A 239 -5.27 -16.62 -0.57
C PRO A 239 -5.22 -16.93 -2.07
N HIS A 240 -5.74 -18.08 -2.47
CA HIS A 240 -5.72 -18.52 -3.87
C HIS A 240 -6.95 -18.09 -4.67
N TRP A 241 -7.89 -17.32 -4.09
CA TRP A 241 -9.13 -16.97 -4.77
C TRP A 241 -8.88 -16.12 -6.02
N ILE A 242 -8.10 -15.04 -5.87
CA ILE A 242 -7.75 -14.14 -6.97
C ILE A 242 -6.94 -14.87 -8.04
N THR A 243 -5.94 -15.67 -7.64
CA THR A 243 -5.08 -16.38 -8.59
C THR A 243 -5.82 -17.49 -9.33
N THR A 244 -6.76 -18.16 -8.68
CA THR A 244 -7.65 -19.13 -9.34
C THR A 244 -8.59 -18.45 -10.34
N TYR A 245 -9.15 -17.30 -9.99
CA TYR A 245 -10.17 -16.65 -10.82
C TYR A 245 -9.59 -15.84 -11.99
N TYR A 246 -8.49 -15.11 -11.75
CA TYR A 246 -7.90 -14.17 -12.72
C TYR A 246 -6.63 -14.68 -13.40
N GLY A 247 -6.25 -15.93 -13.15
CA GLY A 247 -5.18 -16.63 -13.89
C GLY A 247 -3.85 -16.77 -13.15
N GLY A 248 -3.63 -16.02 -12.07
CA GLY A 248 -2.49 -16.22 -11.16
C GLY A 248 -1.13 -16.22 -11.89
N HIS A 249 -0.34 -17.29 -11.73
CA HIS A 249 0.94 -17.46 -12.44
C HIS A 249 0.81 -17.45 -13.96
N ASP A 250 -0.34 -17.87 -14.48
CA ASP A 250 -0.64 -17.89 -15.91
C ASP A 250 -1.29 -16.58 -16.39
N ILE A 251 -1.36 -15.52 -15.57
CA ILE A 251 -2.05 -14.27 -15.91
C ILE A 251 -1.57 -13.67 -17.24
N ARG A 252 -0.28 -13.76 -17.56
CA ARG A 252 0.24 -13.32 -18.88
C ARG A 252 -0.35 -14.14 -20.02
N VAL A 253 -0.47 -15.46 -19.86
CA VAL A 253 -1.07 -16.35 -20.87
C VAL A 253 -2.57 -16.10 -20.99
N VAL A 254 -3.26 -15.94 -19.86
CA VAL A 254 -4.69 -15.62 -19.81
C VAL A 254 -4.98 -14.29 -20.49
N LEU A 255 -4.27 -13.22 -20.12
CA LEU A 255 -4.42 -11.90 -20.74
C LEU A 255 -4.08 -11.95 -22.24
N LYS A 256 -3.03 -12.65 -22.65
CA LYS A 256 -2.68 -12.78 -24.07
C LYS A 256 -3.75 -13.51 -24.90
N ARG A 257 -4.46 -14.47 -24.30
CA ARG A 257 -5.48 -15.28 -24.99
C ARG A 257 -6.87 -14.66 -24.97
N PHE A 258 -7.23 -14.01 -23.87
CA PHE A 258 -8.61 -13.60 -23.58
C PHE A 258 -8.75 -12.10 -23.31
N GLY A 259 -7.66 -11.38 -23.09
CA GLY A 259 -7.64 -9.93 -22.93
C GLY A 259 -7.42 -9.21 -24.26
N SER A 260 -7.82 -7.94 -24.30
CA SER A 260 -7.56 -7.02 -25.41
C SER A 260 -7.80 -5.58 -24.96
N ASN A 261 -7.13 -4.62 -25.60
CA ASN A 261 -7.34 -3.18 -25.41
C ASN A 261 -7.08 -2.70 -23.97
N ILE A 262 -6.04 -3.24 -23.34
CA ILE A 262 -5.66 -2.88 -21.97
C ILE A 262 -4.34 -2.10 -22.00
N ILE A 263 -4.29 -1.00 -21.26
CA ILE A 263 -3.08 -0.22 -21.01
C ILE A 263 -2.75 -0.35 -19.53
N PHE A 264 -1.58 -0.92 -19.23
CA PHE A 264 -1.01 -0.90 -17.89
C PHE A 264 -0.01 0.25 -17.79
N SER A 265 -0.29 1.25 -16.96
CA SER A 265 0.67 2.35 -16.72
C SER A 265 1.30 2.21 -15.33
N ASN A 266 2.62 2.32 -15.23
CA ASN A 266 3.32 2.21 -13.94
C ASN A 266 4.51 3.16 -13.88
N GLY A 267 4.62 3.94 -12.80
CA GLY A 267 5.82 4.69 -12.47
C GLY A 267 6.86 3.80 -11.77
N HIS A 268 8.14 3.94 -12.13
CA HIS A 268 9.22 3.16 -11.52
C HIS A 268 9.53 3.52 -10.07
N ARG A 269 8.96 4.63 -9.57
CA ARG A 269 9.09 5.08 -8.18
C ARG A 269 7.85 4.79 -7.36
N ASP A 270 6.78 4.27 -7.96
CA ASP A 270 5.62 3.82 -7.22
C ASP A 270 5.86 2.40 -6.68
N PRO A 271 5.84 2.19 -5.36
CA PRO A 271 5.97 0.86 -4.74
C PRO A 271 5.00 -0.19 -5.30
N CYS A 272 3.79 0.19 -5.71
CA CYS A 272 2.81 -0.75 -6.30
C CYS A 272 3.24 -1.27 -7.67
N SER A 273 4.08 -0.53 -8.41
CA SER A 273 4.63 -0.97 -9.70
C SER A 273 5.47 -2.25 -9.61
N SER A 274 5.99 -2.56 -8.41
CA SER A 274 6.75 -3.79 -8.14
C SER A 274 5.97 -5.07 -8.47
N ALA A 275 4.63 -5.00 -8.48
CA ALA A 275 3.73 -6.07 -8.91
C ALA A 275 2.81 -5.67 -10.07
N GLY A 276 3.19 -4.64 -10.82
CA GLY A 276 2.48 -4.21 -12.03
C GLY A 276 2.92 -4.99 -13.27
N VAL A 277 2.17 -4.82 -14.36
CA VAL A 277 2.61 -5.26 -15.70
C VAL A 277 3.51 -4.20 -16.31
N LEU A 278 4.81 -4.50 -16.41
CA LEU A 278 5.84 -3.55 -16.85
C LEU A 278 6.28 -3.74 -18.32
N GLU A 279 5.73 -4.74 -19.00
CA GLU A 279 6.06 -5.09 -20.38
C GLU A 279 4.80 -5.41 -21.18
N ASN A 280 4.83 -5.16 -22.49
CA ASN A 280 3.75 -5.52 -23.38
C ASN A 280 3.49 -7.03 -23.34
N ILE A 281 2.21 -7.42 -23.24
CA ILE A 281 1.76 -8.82 -23.29
C ILE A 281 1.37 -9.21 -24.73
N SER A 282 0.84 -8.25 -25.49
CA SER A 282 0.46 -8.36 -26.91
C SER A 282 0.47 -6.97 -27.57
N ASP A 283 0.17 -6.90 -28.88
CA ASP A 283 0.07 -5.64 -29.63
C ASP A 283 -1.04 -4.70 -29.12
N ASN A 284 -2.02 -5.23 -28.38
CA ASN A 284 -3.17 -4.50 -27.82
C ASN A 284 -3.28 -4.60 -26.30
N ILE A 285 -2.29 -5.19 -25.63
CA ILE A 285 -2.15 -5.18 -24.17
C ILE A 285 -0.75 -4.64 -23.89
N ILE A 286 -0.70 -3.33 -23.71
CA ILE A 286 0.56 -2.58 -23.68
C ILE A 286 0.88 -2.11 -22.26
N ALA A 287 2.16 -2.02 -21.97
CA ALA A 287 2.69 -1.43 -20.76
C ALA A 287 3.32 -0.08 -21.08
N VAL A 288 2.98 0.93 -20.29
CA VAL A 288 3.55 2.28 -20.34
C VAL A 288 4.27 2.51 -19.02
N THR A 289 5.59 2.70 -19.09
CA THR A 289 6.40 2.91 -17.89
C THR A 289 7.09 4.27 -17.90
N THR A 290 7.22 4.85 -16.72
CA THR A 290 7.79 6.19 -16.52
C THR A 290 8.89 6.12 -15.47
N LYS A 291 10.09 6.62 -15.80
CA LYS A 291 11.27 6.47 -14.93
C LYS A 291 11.22 7.32 -13.66
N ASN A 292 10.65 8.52 -13.76
CA ASN A 292 10.72 9.54 -12.70
C ASN A 292 9.34 9.86 -12.11
N SER A 293 8.34 9.01 -12.32
CA SER A 293 7.02 9.21 -11.71
C SER A 293 6.69 8.07 -10.76
N MET A 294 5.81 8.39 -9.81
CA MET A 294 4.85 7.44 -9.26
C MET A 294 3.93 6.90 -10.36
#